data_AF-A0A7S7LSS3-F1
#
_entry.id   AF-A0A7S7LSS3-F1
#
_cell.length_a   1.000
_cell.length_b   1.000
_cell.length_c   1.000
_cell.angle_alpha   90.00
_cell.angle_beta   90.00
_cell.angle_gamma   90.00
#
_symmetry.space_group_name_H-M   'P 1'
#
loop_
_entity.id
_entity.type
_entity.pdbx_description
1 polymer ?
#
loop_
_entity_poly.entity_id
_entity_poly.type
_entity_poly.pdbx_seq_one_letter_code
_entity_poly.pdbx_strand_id
1 'polypeptide(L)'
;MVEKQIRDKSDIFNIPVLRFLFKNQLFIMGLRLILLELFIYAIYFGLIHHVKEENIFTTAVFWSLFWPLFVVVTLSTFGRIFCGICPHGFMGKYITNFGLKKKMPKVLSNPFVGLLLLIVGFWVVYYIYPEAYKTPIASSIFFIVLTVISVVFFYIYKDMSYCKSICPIGTLMRGFGKISFVTLGTYENSCKTCTTFECADACSYNLKPFTFDKRSSMTDCTLCMDCSSACEAVSLKFTKPSESLFKNFKIQKAEVWAFILITAAISIAMSFHHALGRVAISDEFIWSKLGLFLEDKIAISGVDYVGISALFFAMLITISLVYLGMYIAAKVLKEDFKRVFYTLGYAFAPLFIIGGLSHTYEFFFLHHYSDIANGFIQGFNLTQNRVEPIAARGDSWLRIFAIFNYIAVVWAFIIMAKRINFFSASKIAKIVAFVAASSLIIFYLWLNVYKVYAFKTYGAKKFSHHAPNTKRFQSVSLIDATLLQSGENKRDGILCGMDLVIFYKTNHAATLNGEARQYCSLYCLVDDLHVNKLPLENIQVVDAKSLKFIDVTKAFYVVGSRQKGTMSVESKYAFSNYEDASAFAKLYGGKILNFDGAVEIAKKDFKSAL
;
A
#
# COMPACT_ATOMS: atom_id res chain seq x y z
N MET A 1 -9.64 34.36 -31.27
CA MET A 1 -8.36 33.66 -31.06
C MET A 1 -7.34 34.62 -30.46
N VAL A 2 -6.68 34.24 -29.36
CA VAL A 2 -5.53 34.98 -28.82
C VAL A 2 -4.25 34.29 -29.29
N GLU A 3 -3.55 34.91 -30.22
CA GLU A 3 -2.36 34.32 -30.88
C GLU A 3 -1.02 34.78 -30.28
N LYS A 4 -1.01 35.92 -29.58
CA LYS A 4 0.21 36.47 -28.96
C LYS A 4 -0.08 36.88 -27.54
N GLN A 5 0.82 36.49 -26.63
CA GLN A 5 0.75 36.80 -25.22
C GLN A 5 2.14 37.15 -24.69
N ILE A 6 2.28 38.33 -24.08
CA ILE A 6 3.46 38.65 -23.27
C ILE A 6 3.32 37.90 -21.95
N ARG A 7 4.29 37.02 -21.65
CA ARG A 7 4.25 36.12 -20.49
C ARG A 7 5.01 36.70 -19.31
N ASP A 8 4.46 36.49 -18.12
CA ASP A 8 5.09 36.87 -16.86
C ASP A 8 6.34 36.00 -16.62
N LYS A 9 7.28 36.47 -15.80
CA LYS A 9 8.43 35.66 -15.36
C LYS A 9 8.01 34.41 -14.58
N SER A 10 6.85 34.45 -13.92
CA SER A 10 6.30 33.32 -13.17
C SER A 10 5.55 32.31 -14.04
N ASP A 11 5.28 32.61 -15.31
CA ASP A 11 4.65 31.67 -16.24
C ASP A 11 5.69 30.64 -16.72
N ILE A 12 5.44 29.38 -16.42
CA ILE A 12 6.27 28.23 -16.77
C ILE A 12 6.47 28.15 -18.28
N PHE A 13 5.49 28.56 -19.07
CA PHE A 13 5.61 28.60 -20.51
C PHE A 13 6.60 29.67 -21.00
N ASN A 14 7.13 30.54 -20.15
CA ASN A 14 8.20 31.47 -20.54
C ASN A 14 9.59 30.81 -20.51
N ILE A 15 9.76 29.70 -19.79
CA ILE A 15 11.03 28.99 -19.66
C ILE A 15 11.12 27.95 -20.80
N PRO A 16 12.15 27.98 -21.69
CA PRO A 16 12.18 27.14 -22.89
C PRO A 16 12.02 25.64 -22.64
N VAL A 17 12.75 25.10 -21.66
CA VAL A 17 12.69 23.67 -21.31
C VAL A 17 11.29 23.29 -20.80
N LEU A 18 10.71 24.10 -19.92
CA LEU A 18 9.38 23.80 -19.38
C LEU A 18 8.27 24.06 -20.40
N ARG A 19 8.43 25.03 -21.30
CA ARG A 19 7.55 25.21 -22.46
C ARG A 19 7.55 23.94 -23.31
N PHE A 20 8.72 23.36 -23.59
CA PHE A 20 8.80 22.09 -24.31
C PHE A 20 8.04 20.99 -23.57
N LEU A 21 8.30 20.77 -22.27
CA LEU A 21 7.67 19.69 -21.51
C LEU A 21 6.15 19.84 -21.35
N PHE A 22 5.65 21.06 -21.17
CA PHE A 22 4.24 21.30 -20.78
C PHE A 22 3.36 21.89 -21.88
N LYS A 23 3.93 22.37 -22.98
CA LYS A 23 3.17 22.99 -24.07
C LYS A 23 3.36 22.30 -25.43
N ASN A 24 4.44 21.56 -25.64
CA ASN A 24 4.65 20.82 -26.87
C ASN A 24 3.71 19.60 -26.93
N GLN A 25 2.69 19.67 -27.79
CA GLN A 25 1.70 18.59 -27.92
C GLN A 25 2.29 17.29 -28.46
N LEU A 26 3.31 17.33 -29.32
CA LEU A 26 3.97 16.12 -29.80
C LEU A 26 4.69 15.40 -28.67
N PHE A 27 5.40 16.14 -27.82
CA PHE A 27 6.06 15.58 -26.65
C PHE A 27 5.05 14.99 -25.65
N ILE A 28 4.00 15.73 -25.31
CA ILE A 28 2.95 15.27 -24.38
C ILE A 28 2.22 14.04 -24.94
N MET A 29 1.95 14.02 -26.24
CA MET A 29 1.35 12.86 -26.91
C MET A 29 2.28 11.65 -26.86
N GLY A 30 3.56 11.81 -27.19
CA GLY A 30 4.55 10.74 -27.11
C GLY A 30 4.65 10.16 -25.69
N LEU A 31 4.71 11.02 -24.68
CA LEU A 31 4.73 10.58 -23.28
C LEU A 31 3.46 9.79 -22.90
N ARG A 32 2.28 10.24 -23.33
CA ARG A 32 1.00 9.52 -23.09
C ARG A 32 0.98 8.15 -23.76
N LEU A 33 1.48 8.05 -24.99
CA LEU A 33 1.57 6.79 -25.73
C LEU A 33 2.53 5.82 -25.05
N ILE A 34 3.74 6.27 -24.69
CA ILE A 34 4.72 5.45 -23.97
C ILE A 34 4.15 4.94 -22.64
N LEU A 35 3.47 5.79 -21.87
CA LEU A 35 2.86 5.38 -20.61
C LEU A 35 1.69 4.40 -20.81
N LEU A 36 0.90 4.56 -21.89
CA LEU A 36 -0.16 3.62 -22.24
C LEU A 36 0.41 2.27 -22.68
N GLU A 37 1.44 2.26 -23.51
CA GLU A 37 2.13 1.04 -23.97
C GLU A 37 2.78 0.31 -22.80
N LEU A 38 3.49 1.02 -21.93
CA LEU A 38 4.07 0.45 -20.72
C LEU A 38 3.00 -0.14 -19.79
N PHE A 39 1.85 0.55 -19.65
CA PHE A 39 0.72 0.07 -18.86
C PHE A 39 0.13 -1.23 -19.43
N ILE A 40 -0.12 -1.28 -20.75
CA ILE A 40 -0.62 -2.48 -21.44
C ILE A 40 0.40 -3.61 -21.34
N TYR A 41 1.67 -3.31 -21.55
CA TYR A 41 2.75 -4.30 -21.50
C TYR A 41 2.88 -4.92 -20.11
N ALA A 42 2.86 -4.11 -19.05
CA ALA A 42 2.91 -4.60 -17.67
C ALA A 42 1.71 -5.50 -17.32
N ILE A 43 0.51 -5.19 -17.81
CA ILE A 43 -0.67 -6.06 -17.66
C ILE A 43 -0.46 -7.37 -18.40
N TYR A 44 -0.10 -7.31 -19.68
CA TYR A 44 0.09 -8.50 -20.51
C TYR A 44 1.16 -9.43 -19.92
N PHE A 45 2.30 -8.88 -19.51
CA PHE A 45 3.38 -9.65 -18.90
C PHE A 45 2.97 -10.31 -17.58
N GLY A 46 2.15 -9.63 -16.76
CA GLY A 46 1.62 -10.18 -15.51
C GLY A 46 0.51 -11.23 -15.69
N LEU A 47 -0.14 -11.27 -16.86
CA LEU A 47 -1.08 -12.34 -17.23
C LEU A 47 -0.38 -13.59 -17.78
N ILE A 48 0.87 -13.49 -18.21
CA ILE A 48 1.64 -14.65 -18.72
C ILE A 48 2.52 -15.22 -17.61
N HIS A 49 3.15 -14.35 -16.84
CA HIS A 49 4.04 -14.69 -15.74
C HIS A 49 3.40 -14.27 -14.42
N HIS A 50 2.75 -15.23 -13.77
CA HIS A 50 1.80 -14.97 -12.69
C HIS A 50 2.46 -14.67 -11.33
N VAL A 51 3.64 -15.23 -11.09
CA VAL A 51 4.33 -15.22 -9.79
C VAL A 51 5.54 -14.28 -9.83
N LYS A 52 5.94 -13.77 -8.66
CA LYS A 52 6.99 -12.73 -8.55
C LYS A 52 8.36 -13.24 -8.97
N GLU A 53 8.62 -14.51 -8.74
CA GLU A 53 9.86 -15.20 -9.06
C GLU A 53 10.14 -15.16 -10.57
N GLU A 54 9.07 -15.19 -11.37
CA GLU A 54 9.12 -15.12 -12.83
C GLU A 54 8.97 -13.69 -13.35
N ASN A 55 8.26 -12.82 -12.62
CA ASN A 55 7.92 -11.48 -13.06
C ASN A 55 7.97 -10.45 -11.93
N ILE A 56 9.06 -9.71 -11.89
CA ILE A 56 9.21 -8.53 -11.04
C ILE A 56 8.81 -7.25 -11.76
N PHE A 57 8.80 -7.25 -13.11
CA PHE A 57 8.48 -6.08 -13.95
C PHE A 57 7.08 -5.51 -13.67
N THR A 58 6.03 -6.34 -13.70
CA THR A 58 4.64 -5.88 -13.53
C THR A 58 4.45 -5.16 -12.20
N THR A 59 4.96 -5.75 -11.11
CA THR A 59 4.87 -5.14 -9.78
C THR A 59 5.75 -3.90 -9.64
N ALA A 60 6.92 -3.89 -10.29
CA ALA A 60 7.79 -2.72 -10.32
C ALA A 60 7.12 -1.53 -11.02
N VAL A 61 6.48 -1.74 -12.17
CA VAL A 61 5.75 -0.68 -12.90
C VAL A 61 4.61 -0.13 -12.06
N PHE A 62 3.76 -0.98 -11.48
CA PHE A 62 2.56 -0.52 -10.78
C PHE A 62 2.81 0.01 -9.36
N TRP A 63 3.69 -0.62 -8.60
CA TRP A 63 3.82 -0.34 -7.16
C TRP A 63 5.14 0.36 -6.79
N SER A 64 6.19 0.27 -7.61
CA SER A 64 7.46 0.95 -7.38
C SER A 64 7.66 2.20 -8.26
N LEU A 65 7.17 2.19 -9.50
CA LEU A 65 7.23 3.34 -10.41
C LEU A 65 5.98 4.23 -10.31
N PHE A 66 4.80 3.69 -10.63
CA PHE A 66 3.57 4.47 -10.75
C PHE A 66 3.17 5.16 -9.45
N TRP A 67 3.10 4.43 -8.34
CA TRP A 67 2.66 4.99 -7.07
C TRP A 67 3.67 5.97 -6.43
N PRO A 68 4.95 5.59 -6.19
CA PRO A 68 5.87 6.45 -5.43
C PRO A 68 6.31 7.67 -6.25
N LEU A 69 6.70 7.47 -7.52
CA LEU A 69 7.26 8.53 -8.35
C LEU A 69 6.18 9.45 -8.93
N PHE A 70 5.17 8.87 -9.57
CA PHE A 70 4.16 9.68 -10.26
C PHE A 70 3.04 10.17 -9.35
N VAL A 71 2.65 9.40 -8.32
CA VAL A 71 1.59 9.85 -7.39
C VAL A 71 2.18 10.64 -6.23
N VAL A 72 3.20 10.18 -5.52
CA VAL A 72 3.63 10.92 -4.31
C VAL A 72 4.60 12.07 -4.64
N VAL A 73 5.68 11.81 -5.37
CA VAL A 73 6.71 12.84 -5.66
C VAL A 73 6.18 13.90 -6.63
N THR A 74 5.62 13.46 -7.76
CA THR A 74 5.20 14.40 -8.80
C THR A 74 4.00 15.25 -8.35
N LEU A 75 3.00 14.65 -7.68
CA LEU A 75 1.79 15.39 -7.32
C LEU A 75 1.98 16.35 -6.15
N SER A 76 2.87 16.02 -5.19
CA SER A 76 3.19 16.93 -4.09
C SER A 76 3.85 18.23 -4.58
N THR A 77 4.45 18.20 -5.78
CA THR A 77 5.14 19.35 -6.39
C THR A 77 4.29 20.04 -7.46
N PHE A 78 3.85 19.30 -8.48
CA PHE A 78 3.18 19.85 -9.67
C PHE A 78 1.66 19.69 -9.66
N GLY A 79 1.08 19.28 -8.52
CA GLY A 79 -0.35 19.03 -8.43
C GLY A 79 -0.76 17.92 -9.38
N ARG A 80 -1.87 18.07 -10.09
CA ARG A 80 -2.53 16.95 -10.80
C ARG A 80 -1.93 16.56 -12.15
N ILE A 81 -0.71 16.97 -12.47
CA ILE A 81 -0.08 16.76 -13.79
C ILE A 81 -0.15 15.30 -14.25
N PHE A 82 0.00 14.35 -13.33
CA PHE A 82 -0.08 12.94 -13.64
C PHE A 82 -1.45 12.51 -14.18
N CYS A 83 -2.54 13.08 -13.66
CA CYS A 83 -3.88 12.83 -14.20
C CYS A 83 -4.02 13.30 -15.65
N GLY A 84 -3.19 14.24 -16.09
CA GLY A 84 -3.14 14.73 -17.47
C GLY A 84 -2.39 13.82 -18.45
N ILE A 85 -1.59 12.88 -17.93
CA ILE A 85 -0.80 11.92 -18.73
C ILE A 85 -1.16 10.45 -18.43
N CYS A 86 -2.03 10.18 -17.46
CA CYS A 86 -2.36 8.82 -17.07
C CYS A 86 -3.10 8.06 -18.21
N PRO A 87 -2.87 6.73 -18.35
CA PRO A 87 -3.47 5.93 -19.41
C PRO A 87 -5.00 6.05 -19.49
N HIS A 88 -5.70 5.97 -18.36
CA HIS A 88 -7.17 6.10 -18.35
C HIS A 88 -7.66 7.47 -18.79
N GLY A 89 -7.01 8.55 -18.34
CA GLY A 89 -7.38 9.92 -18.74
C GLY A 89 -7.13 10.16 -20.22
N PHE A 90 -6.02 9.62 -20.74
CA PHE A 90 -5.67 9.69 -22.15
C PHE A 90 -6.66 8.93 -23.05
N MET A 91 -7.02 7.70 -22.71
CA MET A 91 -8.05 6.96 -23.44
C MET A 91 -9.42 7.66 -23.33
N GLY A 92 -9.78 8.10 -22.13
CA GLY A 92 -11.08 8.69 -21.83
C GLY A 92 -11.41 9.93 -22.65
N LYS A 93 -10.43 10.80 -22.92
CA LYS A 93 -10.67 12.02 -23.72
C LYS A 93 -11.09 11.73 -25.16
N TYR A 94 -10.68 10.59 -25.73
CA TYR A 94 -11.15 10.17 -27.05
C TYR A 94 -12.48 9.41 -26.97
N ILE A 95 -12.58 8.46 -26.03
CA ILE A 95 -13.79 7.64 -25.84
C ILE A 95 -15.03 8.51 -25.58
N THR A 96 -14.90 9.54 -24.74
CA THR A 96 -16.03 10.42 -24.42
C THR A 96 -16.52 11.26 -25.60
N ASN A 97 -15.70 11.45 -26.64
CA ASN A 97 -16.05 12.22 -27.83
C ASN A 97 -16.93 11.45 -28.82
N PHE A 98 -16.81 10.12 -28.88
CA PHE A 98 -17.64 9.27 -29.75
C PHE A 98 -18.64 8.38 -28.99
N GLY A 99 -18.55 8.31 -27.66
CA GLY A 99 -19.49 7.57 -26.82
C GLY A 99 -20.91 8.14 -26.80
N LEU A 100 -21.78 7.55 -25.97
CA LEU A 100 -23.21 7.88 -25.84
C LEU A 100 -23.48 9.27 -25.25
N LYS A 101 -22.48 9.91 -24.64
CA LYS A 101 -22.53 11.27 -24.06
C LYS A 101 -23.69 11.51 -23.08
N LYS A 102 -24.15 10.47 -22.39
CA LYS A 102 -25.20 10.61 -21.37
C LYS A 102 -24.70 11.46 -20.20
N LYS A 103 -25.61 12.16 -19.54
CA LYS A 103 -25.30 12.84 -18.28
C LYS A 103 -25.27 11.81 -17.15
N MET A 104 -24.23 11.85 -16.32
CA MET A 104 -24.12 10.92 -15.20
C MET A 104 -25.24 11.15 -14.16
N PRO A 105 -25.94 10.08 -13.69
CA PRO A 105 -26.95 10.19 -12.65
C PRO A 105 -26.40 10.85 -11.38
N LYS A 106 -27.26 11.57 -10.64
CA LYS A 106 -26.84 12.32 -9.45
C LYS A 106 -26.10 11.46 -8.43
N VAL A 107 -26.54 10.22 -8.22
CA VAL A 107 -25.92 9.25 -7.29
C VAL A 107 -24.47 8.97 -7.68
N LEU A 108 -24.21 8.64 -8.94
CA LEU A 108 -22.87 8.33 -9.44
C LEU A 108 -22.00 9.58 -9.61
N SER A 109 -22.61 10.76 -9.84
CA SER A 109 -21.91 12.06 -9.89
C SER A 109 -21.33 12.50 -8.55
N ASN A 110 -21.64 11.78 -7.47
CA ASN A 110 -21.14 12.09 -6.14
C ASN A 110 -19.65 11.67 -5.98
N PRO A 111 -18.71 12.61 -5.71
CA PRO A 111 -17.28 12.30 -5.53
C PRO A 111 -16.97 11.41 -4.31
N PHE A 112 -17.94 11.18 -3.42
CA PHE A 112 -17.83 10.18 -2.36
C PHE A 112 -17.80 8.73 -2.90
N VAL A 113 -18.30 8.48 -4.12
CA VAL A 113 -18.25 7.13 -4.73
C VAL A 113 -16.80 6.69 -4.93
N GLY A 114 -15.97 7.51 -5.58
CA GLY A 114 -14.54 7.23 -5.72
C GLY A 114 -13.83 7.11 -4.37
N LEU A 115 -14.16 7.96 -3.39
CA LEU A 115 -13.58 7.84 -2.05
C LEU A 115 -13.97 6.53 -1.35
N LEU A 116 -15.22 6.07 -1.50
CA LEU A 116 -15.66 4.79 -0.96
C LEU A 116 -14.93 3.62 -1.64
N LEU A 117 -14.76 3.66 -2.96
CA LEU A 117 -13.98 2.67 -3.69
C LEU A 117 -12.52 2.65 -3.24
N LEU A 118 -11.93 3.80 -2.92
CA LEU A 118 -10.57 3.87 -2.39
C LEU A 118 -10.48 3.30 -0.97
N ILE A 119 -11.39 3.67 -0.07
CA ILE A 119 -11.33 3.20 1.32
C ILE A 119 -11.71 1.72 1.43
N VAL A 120 -12.86 1.33 0.88
CA VAL A 120 -13.37 -0.04 1.00
C VAL A 120 -12.73 -0.95 -0.05
N GLY A 121 -12.76 -0.54 -1.31
CA GLY A 121 -12.27 -1.36 -2.42
C GLY A 121 -10.75 -1.56 -2.40
N PHE A 122 -9.97 -0.59 -1.89
CA PHE A 122 -8.52 -0.73 -1.81
C PHE A 122 -8.02 -0.91 -0.37
N TRP A 123 -8.21 0.07 0.52
CA TRP A 123 -7.57 0.03 1.85
C TRP A 123 -8.10 -1.07 2.77
N VAL A 124 -9.42 -1.27 2.87
CA VAL A 124 -9.97 -2.36 3.68
C VAL A 124 -9.50 -3.71 3.15
N VAL A 125 -9.56 -3.93 1.83
CA VAL A 125 -9.05 -5.17 1.22
C VAL A 125 -7.56 -5.35 1.48
N TYR A 126 -6.74 -4.29 1.38
CA TYR A 126 -5.30 -4.35 1.65
C TYR A 126 -5.00 -4.74 3.10
N TYR A 127 -5.76 -4.21 4.07
CA TYR A 127 -5.57 -4.52 5.49
C TYR A 127 -6.17 -5.86 5.92
N ILE A 128 -7.10 -6.44 5.15
CA ILE A 128 -7.58 -7.80 5.37
C ILE A 128 -6.65 -8.81 4.68
N TYR A 129 -6.28 -8.54 3.43
CA TYR A 129 -5.50 -9.41 2.56
C TYR A 129 -4.30 -8.64 1.98
N PRO A 130 -3.17 -8.54 2.71
CA PRO A 130 -2.01 -7.79 2.26
C PRO A 130 -1.44 -8.25 0.90
N GLU A 131 -1.65 -9.51 0.54
CA GLU A 131 -1.19 -10.09 -0.73
C GLU A 131 -2.13 -9.84 -1.91
N ALA A 132 -3.33 -9.29 -1.68
CA ALA A 132 -4.36 -9.10 -2.71
C ALA A 132 -3.92 -8.25 -3.91
N TYR A 133 -2.89 -7.41 -3.75
CA TYR A 133 -2.38 -6.52 -4.79
C TYR A 133 -0.90 -6.72 -5.08
N LYS A 134 -0.23 -7.68 -4.42
CA LYS A 134 1.22 -7.78 -4.47
C LYS A 134 1.74 -8.72 -5.55
N THR A 135 0.94 -9.62 -6.10
CA THR A 135 1.40 -10.53 -7.17
C THR A 135 1.20 -9.90 -8.56
N PRO A 136 2.00 -10.31 -9.57
CA PRO A 136 1.84 -9.86 -10.95
C PRO A 136 0.43 -10.09 -11.51
N ILE A 137 -0.12 -11.29 -11.31
CA ILE A 137 -1.48 -11.61 -11.78
C ILE A 137 -2.54 -10.79 -11.07
N ALA A 138 -2.47 -10.64 -9.74
CA ALA A 138 -3.46 -9.88 -8.99
C ALA A 138 -3.41 -8.39 -9.33
N SER A 139 -2.20 -7.84 -9.51
CA SER A 139 -2.00 -6.46 -10.00
C SER A 139 -2.62 -6.28 -11.39
N SER A 140 -2.37 -7.22 -12.30
CA SER A 140 -2.88 -7.17 -13.67
C SER A 140 -4.41 -7.21 -13.70
N ILE A 141 -5.02 -8.16 -12.97
CA ILE A 141 -6.49 -8.25 -12.84
C ILE A 141 -7.06 -6.95 -12.27
N PHE A 142 -6.46 -6.42 -11.21
CA PHE A 142 -6.89 -5.16 -10.60
C PHE A 142 -6.91 -4.01 -11.62
N PHE A 143 -5.82 -3.82 -12.37
CA PHE A 143 -5.74 -2.76 -13.37
C PHE A 143 -6.59 -3.02 -14.62
N ILE A 144 -6.85 -4.27 -15.00
CA ILE A 144 -7.82 -4.63 -16.04
C ILE A 144 -9.23 -4.22 -15.61
N VAL A 145 -9.65 -4.60 -14.40
CA VAL A 145 -10.99 -4.27 -13.87
C VAL A 145 -11.18 -2.75 -13.83
N LEU A 146 -10.19 -2.00 -13.31
CA LEU A 146 -10.22 -0.54 -13.33
C LEU A 146 -10.30 0.02 -14.75
N THR A 147 -9.56 -0.56 -15.70
CA THR A 147 -9.56 -0.13 -17.10
C THR A 147 -10.91 -0.36 -17.75
N VAL A 148 -11.51 -1.54 -17.60
CA VAL A 148 -12.84 -1.87 -18.12
C VAL A 148 -13.89 -0.92 -17.55
N ILE A 149 -13.89 -0.70 -16.23
CA ILE A 149 -14.79 0.27 -15.59
C ILE A 149 -14.57 1.66 -16.19
N SER A 150 -13.33 2.11 -16.34
CA SER A 150 -13.04 3.43 -16.91
C SER A 150 -13.58 3.60 -18.33
N VAL A 151 -13.34 2.61 -19.20
CA VAL A 151 -13.78 2.61 -20.61
C VAL A 151 -15.30 2.64 -20.69
N VAL A 152 -15.99 1.79 -19.93
CA VAL A 152 -17.46 1.76 -19.87
C VAL A 152 -18.01 3.11 -19.44
N PHE A 153 -17.47 3.72 -18.39
CA PHE A 153 -17.96 5.02 -17.92
C PHE A 153 -17.66 6.15 -18.90
N PHE A 154 -16.49 6.18 -19.54
CA PHE A 154 -16.19 7.17 -20.57
C PHE A 154 -17.05 7.02 -21.82
N TYR A 155 -17.39 5.77 -22.19
CA TYR A 155 -18.26 5.50 -23.33
C TYR A 155 -19.70 5.93 -23.04
N ILE A 156 -20.22 5.65 -21.84
CA ILE A 156 -21.61 6.00 -21.51
C ILE A 156 -21.77 7.49 -21.21
N TYR A 157 -20.85 8.07 -20.44
CA TYR A 157 -21.01 9.41 -19.86
C TYR A 157 -20.04 10.45 -20.41
N LYS A 158 -20.54 11.67 -20.61
CA LYS A 158 -19.75 12.81 -21.09
C LYS A 158 -18.85 13.44 -20.02
N ASP A 159 -18.07 14.44 -20.42
CA ASP A 159 -17.32 15.37 -19.56
C ASP A 159 -16.32 14.67 -18.61
N MET A 160 -15.69 13.58 -19.04
CA MET A 160 -14.71 12.83 -18.25
C MET A 160 -15.25 12.37 -16.88
N SER A 161 -16.52 11.96 -16.84
CA SER A 161 -17.26 11.65 -15.61
C SER A 161 -16.60 10.58 -14.73
N TYR A 162 -15.92 9.58 -15.30
CA TYR A 162 -15.14 8.60 -14.53
C TYR A 162 -14.09 9.29 -13.65
N CYS A 163 -13.25 10.15 -14.22
CA CYS A 163 -12.22 10.89 -13.47
C CYS A 163 -12.81 11.83 -12.41
N LYS A 164 -14.03 12.34 -12.62
CA LYS A 164 -14.67 13.26 -11.69
C LYS A 164 -15.22 12.55 -10.45
N SER A 165 -15.83 11.37 -10.59
CA SER A 165 -16.60 10.80 -9.47
C SER A 165 -16.30 9.34 -9.15
N ILE A 166 -15.76 8.57 -10.10
CA ILE A 166 -15.63 7.11 -9.96
C ILE A 166 -14.17 6.69 -9.73
N CYS A 167 -13.21 7.34 -10.37
CA CYS A 167 -11.79 7.08 -10.19
C CYS A 167 -11.45 7.11 -8.69
N PRO A 168 -10.98 6.00 -8.09
CA PRO A 168 -10.81 5.90 -6.64
C PRO A 168 -9.90 7.00 -6.07
N ILE A 169 -8.82 7.30 -6.79
CA ILE A 169 -7.87 8.34 -6.40
C ILE A 169 -8.34 9.76 -6.77
N GLY A 170 -9.37 9.93 -7.61
CA GLY A 170 -9.73 11.22 -8.22
C GLY A 170 -9.98 12.34 -7.21
N THR A 171 -10.73 12.06 -6.14
CA THR A 171 -10.98 13.03 -5.04
C THR A 171 -9.70 13.38 -4.29
N LEU A 172 -8.84 12.40 -4.05
CA LEU A 172 -7.54 12.62 -3.41
C LEU A 172 -6.65 13.52 -4.27
N MET A 173 -6.61 13.29 -5.59
CA MET A 173 -5.81 14.09 -6.53
C MET A 173 -6.20 15.57 -6.54
N ARG A 174 -7.49 15.91 -6.34
CA ARG A 174 -7.92 17.31 -6.17
C ARG A 174 -7.22 17.99 -5.00
N GLY A 175 -7.04 17.26 -3.92
CA GLY A 175 -6.32 17.72 -2.73
C GLY A 175 -4.86 18.06 -3.00
N PHE A 176 -4.16 17.25 -3.81
CA PHE A 176 -2.79 17.57 -4.25
C PHE A 176 -2.72 18.89 -5.03
N GLY A 177 -3.70 19.18 -5.88
CA GLY A 177 -3.80 20.46 -6.58
C GLY A 177 -4.02 21.67 -5.66
N LYS A 178 -4.38 21.47 -4.39
CA LYS A 178 -4.53 22.57 -3.43
C LYS A 178 -3.21 22.99 -2.81
N ILE A 179 -2.24 22.09 -2.73
CA ILE A 179 -0.93 22.34 -2.13
C ILE A 179 0.19 22.52 -3.17
N SER A 180 -0.12 22.38 -4.46
CA SER A 180 0.86 22.42 -5.54
C SER A 180 1.58 23.76 -5.68
N PHE A 181 2.77 23.73 -6.27
CA PHE A 181 3.60 24.90 -6.56
C PHE A 181 3.26 25.55 -7.91
N VAL A 182 2.25 25.02 -8.60
CA VAL A 182 1.80 25.50 -9.91
C VAL A 182 0.28 25.67 -9.91
N THR A 183 -0.18 26.69 -10.64
CA THR A 183 -1.61 26.94 -10.88
C THR A 183 -1.84 27.25 -12.35
N LEU A 184 -2.92 26.70 -12.90
CA LEU A 184 -3.36 27.01 -14.25
C LEU A 184 -4.43 28.11 -14.19
N GLY A 185 -4.29 29.10 -15.05
CA GLY A 185 -5.17 30.27 -15.12
C GLY A 185 -5.07 30.93 -16.49
N THR A 186 -5.50 32.18 -16.59
CA THR A 186 -5.45 32.93 -17.85
C THR A 186 -5.08 34.39 -17.65
N TYR A 187 -4.47 35.00 -18.66
CA TYR A 187 -4.25 36.43 -18.70
C TYR A 187 -5.57 37.19 -18.87
N GLU A 188 -6.03 37.86 -17.81
CA GLU A 188 -7.33 38.55 -17.77
C GLU A 188 -7.48 39.56 -18.92
N ASN A 189 -6.46 40.38 -19.16
CA ASN A 189 -6.50 41.41 -20.21
C ASN A 189 -6.69 40.81 -21.61
N SER A 190 -6.11 39.64 -21.85
CA SER A 190 -6.21 38.94 -23.13
C SER A 190 -7.53 38.18 -23.28
N CYS A 191 -8.14 37.80 -22.16
CA CYS A 191 -9.46 37.18 -22.16
C CYS A 191 -10.61 38.18 -22.31
N LYS A 192 -10.44 39.46 -21.96
CA LYS A 192 -11.51 40.49 -22.02
C LYS A 192 -12.10 40.67 -23.41
N THR A 193 -11.30 40.51 -24.46
CA THR A 193 -11.73 40.66 -25.87
C THR A 193 -11.96 39.33 -26.57
N CYS A 194 -11.86 38.19 -25.85
CA CYS A 194 -11.99 36.87 -26.44
C CYS A 194 -13.47 36.52 -26.68
N THR A 195 -13.82 36.23 -27.93
CA THR A 195 -15.16 35.79 -28.35
C THR A 195 -15.20 34.32 -28.80
N THR A 196 -14.04 33.69 -29.01
CA THR A 196 -13.95 32.35 -29.61
C THR A 196 -13.91 31.21 -28.59
N PHE A 197 -13.54 31.48 -27.32
CA PHE A 197 -13.55 30.51 -26.21
C PHE A 197 -12.83 29.17 -26.45
N GLU A 198 -11.88 29.10 -27.39
CA GLU A 198 -11.15 27.89 -27.80
C GLU A 198 -10.55 27.10 -26.62
N CYS A 199 -10.09 27.79 -25.57
CA CYS A 199 -9.53 27.13 -24.39
C CYS A 199 -10.55 26.32 -23.58
N ALA A 200 -11.83 26.73 -23.60
CA ALA A 200 -12.92 25.99 -22.97
C ALA A 200 -13.39 24.85 -23.89
N ASP A 201 -13.47 25.09 -25.19
CA ASP A 201 -13.90 24.09 -26.17
C ASP A 201 -12.91 22.93 -26.28
N ALA A 202 -11.60 23.21 -26.17
CA ALA A 202 -10.55 22.19 -26.12
C ALA A 202 -10.59 21.34 -24.83
N CYS A 203 -11.32 21.76 -23.79
CA CYS A 203 -11.32 21.07 -22.51
C CYS A 203 -12.32 19.90 -22.48
N SER A 204 -11.83 18.66 -22.54
CA SER A 204 -12.66 17.45 -22.45
C SER A 204 -13.44 17.31 -21.13
N TYR A 205 -13.04 18.05 -20.09
CA TYR A 205 -13.74 18.11 -18.81
C TYR A 205 -14.86 19.16 -18.78
N ASN A 206 -15.05 19.92 -19.87
CA ASN A 206 -16.00 21.04 -19.97
C ASN A 206 -15.75 22.09 -18.87
N LEU A 207 -14.48 22.42 -18.64
CA LEU A 207 -14.05 23.46 -17.71
C LEU A 207 -13.78 24.76 -18.46
N LYS A 208 -13.83 25.86 -17.71
CA LYS A 208 -13.61 27.22 -18.22
C LYS A 208 -12.35 27.80 -17.57
N PRO A 209 -11.15 27.63 -18.17
CA PRO A 209 -9.88 28.05 -17.56
C PRO A 209 -9.88 29.51 -17.10
N PHE A 210 -10.54 30.40 -17.85
CA PHE A 210 -10.67 31.83 -17.53
C PHE A 210 -11.47 32.15 -16.26
N THR A 211 -12.05 31.13 -15.61
CA THR A 211 -12.74 31.30 -14.31
C THR A 211 -11.92 30.86 -13.11
N PHE A 212 -10.75 30.24 -13.32
CA PHE A 212 -9.98 29.60 -12.24
C PHE A 212 -9.40 30.62 -11.26
N ASP A 213 -8.81 31.71 -11.75
CA ASP A 213 -8.21 32.75 -10.91
C ASP A 213 -9.27 33.43 -10.03
N LYS A 214 -10.41 33.82 -10.62
CA LYS A 214 -11.56 34.40 -9.90
C LYS A 214 -12.13 33.45 -8.83
N ARG A 215 -12.06 32.15 -9.06
CA ARG A 215 -12.56 31.12 -8.12
C ARG A 215 -11.50 30.66 -7.11
N SER A 216 -10.24 31.11 -7.26
CA SER A 216 -9.09 30.60 -6.51
C SER A 216 -9.02 29.06 -6.50
N SER A 217 -9.44 28.42 -7.59
CA SER A 217 -9.58 26.97 -7.67
C SER A 217 -9.62 26.48 -9.11
N MET A 218 -8.77 25.49 -9.41
CA MET A 218 -8.75 24.77 -10.68
C MET A 218 -9.82 23.67 -10.78
N THR A 219 -10.60 23.42 -9.72
CA THR A 219 -11.69 22.43 -9.68
C THR A 219 -11.24 21.03 -10.15
N ASP A 220 -11.82 20.53 -11.24
CA ASP A 220 -11.53 19.20 -11.80
C ASP A 220 -10.37 19.16 -12.78
N CYS A 221 -9.68 20.28 -13.05
CA CYS A 221 -8.58 20.34 -14.00
C CYS A 221 -7.48 19.31 -13.67
N THR A 222 -7.15 18.48 -14.66
CA THR A 222 -6.10 17.45 -14.58
C THR A 222 -4.76 17.91 -15.12
N LEU A 223 -4.61 19.19 -15.49
CA LEU A 223 -3.38 19.72 -16.08
C LEU A 223 -2.95 18.95 -17.34
N CYS A 224 -3.92 18.57 -18.19
CA CYS A 224 -3.69 17.88 -19.47
C CYS A 224 -3.10 18.77 -20.58
N MET A 225 -3.07 20.09 -20.37
CA MET A 225 -2.50 21.09 -21.29
C MET A 225 -3.18 21.21 -22.66
N ASP A 226 -4.34 20.60 -22.88
CA ASP A 226 -5.08 20.74 -24.14
C ASP A 226 -5.51 22.22 -24.35
N CYS A 227 -6.01 22.87 -23.28
CA CYS A 227 -6.41 24.28 -23.32
C CYS A 227 -5.25 25.26 -23.55
N SER A 228 -4.03 24.95 -23.10
CA SER A 228 -2.86 25.82 -23.31
C SER A 228 -2.27 25.72 -24.70
N SER A 229 -2.67 24.69 -25.46
CA SER A 229 -2.30 24.52 -26.86
C SER A 229 -3.33 25.13 -27.80
N ALA A 230 -4.58 25.23 -27.34
CA ALA A 230 -5.65 25.91 -28.07
C ALA A 230 -5.61 27.44 -27.91
N CYS A 231 -4.99 27.99 -26.86
CA CYS A 231 -5.06 29.42 -26.58
C CYS A 231 -3.81 29.95 -25.87
N GLU A 232 -3.15 30.97 -26.42
CA GLU A 232 -1.94 31.57 -25.83
C GLU A 232 -2.21 32.31 -24.52
N ALA A 233 -3.45 32.76 -24.27
CA ALA A 233 -3.83 33.44 -23.03
C ALA A 233 -3.80 32.51 -21.80
N VAL A 234 -3.77 31.19 -21.99
CA VAL A 234 -3.63 30.24 -20.88
C VAL A 234 -2.20 30.30 -20.34
N SER A 235 -2.10 30.33 -19.01
CA SER A 235 -0.84 30.39 -18.29
C SER A 235 -0.76 29.27 -17.26
N LEU A 236 0.44 28.72 -17.08
CA LEU A 236 0.75 27.83 -15.97
C LEU A 236 1.76 28.54 -15.09
N LYS A 237 1.33 29.12 -13.97
CA LYS A 237 2.18 29.99 -13.14
C LYS A 237 2.74 29.25 -11.94
N PHE A 238 4.00 29.52 -11.60
CA PHE A 238 4.53 29.21 -10.28
C PHE A 238 3.78 30.00 -9.21
N THR A 239 3.35 29.30 -8.17
CA THR A 239 2.63 29.88 -7.02
C THR A 239 3.24 29.38 -5.72
N LYS A 240 3.03 30.15 -4.64
CA LYS A 240 3.30 29.64 -3.29
C LYS A 240 2.43 28.39 -3.07
N PRO A 241 2.99 27.33 -2.46
CA PRO A 241 2.23 26.13 -2.24
C PRO A 241 1.13 26.42 -1.20
N SER A 242 -0.01 25.75 -1.33
CA SER A 242 -1.21 26.02 -0.51
C SER A 242 -1.86 27.40 -0.68
N GLU A 243 -1.49 28.20 -1.70
CA GLU A 243 -2.06 29.54 -1.92
C GLU A 243 -3.60 29.53 -1.96
N SER A 244 -4.19 28.53 -2.63
CA SER A 244 -5.65 28.38 -2.69
C SER A 244 -6.29 28.12 -1.32
N LEU A 245 -5.56 27.50 -0.39
CA LEU A 245 -6.02 27.19 0.97
C LEU A 245 -6.01 28.42 1.89
N PHE A 246 -5.36 29.51 1.49
CA PHE A 246 -5.40 30.79 2.21
C PHE A 246 -6.48 31.74 1.69
N LYS A 247 -7.25 31.32 0.68
CA LYS A 247 -8.34 32.10 0.07
C LYS A 247 -9.70 31.42 0.28
N ASN A 248 -10.75 32.19 0.03
CA ASN A 248 -12.11 31.66 -0.07
C ASN A 248 -12.30 30.97 -1.42
N PHE A 249 -12.85 29.76 -1.39
CA PHE A 249 -13.20 29.00 -2.59
C PHE A 249 -14.41 28.10 -2.30
N LYS A 250 -15.02 27.57 -3.37
CA LYS A 250 -16.13 26.62 -3.23
C LYS A 250 -15.66 25.31 -2.61
N ILE A 251 -16.12 25.05 -1.39
CA ILE A 251 -15.81 23.85 -0.62
C ILE A 251 -16.30 22.58 -1.35
N GLN A 252 -15.45 21.55 -1.36
CA GLN A 252 -15.82 20.19 -1.76
C GLN A 252 -15.71 19.26 -0.55
N LYS A 253 -16.87 18.84 -0.01
CA LYS A 253 -16.93 18.02 1.22
C LYS A 253 -16.10 16.74 1.12
N ALA A 254 -16.07 16.10 -0.04
CA ALA A 254 -15.34 14.87 -0.27
C ALA A 254 -13.81 15.04 -0.16
N GLU A 255 -13.27 16.23 -0.42
CA GLU A 255 -11.83 16.51 -0.26
C GLU A 255 -11.44 16.47 1.23
N VAL A 256 -12.24 17.12 2.09
CA VAL A 256 -12.02 17.12 3.54
C VAL A 256 -12.08 15.70 4.11
N TRP A 257 -13.10 14.93 3.70
CA TRP A 257 -13.20 13.52 4.11
C TRP A 257 -12.06 12.67 3.54
N ALA A 258 -11.61 12.92 2.31
CA ALA A 258 -10.44 12.24 1.77
C ALA A 258 -9.19 12.51 2.63
N PHE A 259 -8.94 13.75 3.06
CA PHE A 259 -7.81 14.03 3.96
C PHE A 259 -7.93 13.28 5.30
N ILE A 260 -9.13 13.27 5.89
CA ILE A 260 -9.36 12.59 7.18
C ILE A 260 -9.15 11.07 7.03
N LEU A 261 -9.85 10.43 6.09
CA LEU A 261 -9.86 8.97 5.95
C LEU A 261 -8.54 8.43 5.40
N ILE A 262 -7.87 9.17 4.52
CA ILE A 262 -6.56 8.75 3.98
C ILE A 262 -5.45 8.96 5.01
N THR A 263 -5.50 10.02 5.82
CA THR A 263 -4.58 10.16 6.97
C THR A 263 -4.78 9.02 7.96
N ALA A 264 -6.02 8.59 8.19
CA ALA A 264 -6.31 7.43 9.03
C ALA A 264 -5.75 6.13 8.41
N ALA A 265 -6.09 5.82 7.15
CA ALA A 265 -5.75 4.56 6.51
C ALA A 265 -4.27 4.42 6.14
N ILE A 266 -3.60 5.50 5.77
CA ILE A 266 -2.19 5.45 5.34
C ILE A 266 -1.28 5.82 6.50
N SER A 267 -1.44 7.00 7.09
CA SER A 267 -0.45 7.46 8.06
C SER A 267 -0.60 6.81 9.43
N ILE A 268 -1.83 6.77 9.96
CA ILE A 268 -2.09 6.30 11.32
C ILE A 268 -2.14 4.77 11.36
N ALA A 269 -2.91 4.12 10.47
CA ALA A 269 -3.01 2.66 10.45
C ALA A 269 -1.67 1.99 10.10
N MET A 270 -0.87 2.53 9.16
CA MET A 270 0.49 1.99 8.92
C MET A 270 1.41 2.24 10.12
N SER A 271 1.26 3.37 10.82
CA SER A 271 2.03 3.59 12.06
C SER A 271 1.65 2.58 13.15
N PHE A 272 0.37 2.21 13.28
CA PHE A 272 -0.08 1.17 14.21
C PHE A 272 0.40 -0.22 13.79
N HIS A 273 0.17 -0.60 12.53
CA HIS A 273 0.41 -1.93 12.02
C HIS A 273 1.89 -2.21 11.69
N HIS A 274 2.53 -1.35 10.89
CA HIS A 274 3.89 -1.60 10.38
C HIS A 274 4.98 -0.97 11.23
N ALA A 275 4.75 0.21 11.83
CA ALA A 275 5.77 0.83 12.67
C ALA A 275 5.73 0.28 14.10
N LEU A 276 4.63 0.49 14.83
CA LEU A 276 4.47 0.05 16.21
C LEU A 276 4.32 -1.48 16.34
N GLY A 277 3.84 -2.17 15.30
CA GLY A 277 3.85 -3.63 15.23
C GLY A 277 5.25 -4.27 15.28
N ARG A 278 6.31 -3.47 15.08
CA ARG A 278 7.71 -3.91 15.19
C ARG A 278 8.38 -3.53 16.51
N VAL A 279 7.65 -2.98 17.48
CA VAL A 279 8.16 -2.68 18.83
C VAL A 279 7.94 -3.90 19.72
N ALA A 280 8.82 -4.15 20.70
CA ALA A 280 8.71 -5.35 21.55
C ALA A 280 7.37 -5.49 22.29
N ILE A 281 6.71 -4.37 22.62
CA ILE A 281 5.39 -4.32 23.25
C ILE A 281 4.23 -4.33 22.25
N SER A 282 4.44 -4.70 20.98
CA SER A 282 3.43 -4.60 19.92
C SER A 282 2.11 -5.29 20.26
N ASP A 283 2.18 -6.39 21.03
CA ASP A 283 1.04 -7.26 21.30
C ASP A 283 0.16 -6.68 22.43
N GLU A 284 0.66 -5.67 23.15
CA GLU A 284 -0.07 -4.98 24.20
C GLU A 284 -1.02 -3.89 23.69
N PHE A 285 -0.81 -3.42 22.47
CA PHE A 285 -1.65 -2.38 21.88
C PHE A 285 -3.08 -2.87 21.66
N ILE A 286 -4.04 -1.97 21.84
CA ILE A 286 -5.47 -2.28 21.77
C ILE A 286 -5.90 -2.89 20.43
N TRP A 287 -5.29 -2.46 19.32
CA TRP A 287 -5.56 -3.02 18.00
C TRP A 287 -4.97 -4.41 17.81
N SER A 288 -3.80 -4.70 18.41
CA SER A 288 -3.20 -6.03 18.39
C SER A 288 -4.01 -7.01 19.24
N LYS A 289 -4.42 -6.60 20.44
CA LYS A 289 -5.28 -7.41 21.32
C LYS A 289 -6.60 -7.76 20.66
N LEU A 290 -7.25 -6.78 20.03
CA LEU A 290 -8.48 -7.03 19.28
C LEU A 290 -8.24 -7.96 18.09
N GLY A 291 -7.16 -7.75 17.33
CA GLY A 291 -6.80 -8.61 16.20
C GLY A 291 -6.60 -10.06 16.62
N LEU A 292 -5.80 -10.32 17.65
CA LEU A 292 -5.55 -11.65 18.18
C LEU A 292 -6.82 -12.30 18.74
N PHE A 293 -7.69 -11.52 19.39
CA PHE A 293 -8.99 -12.00 19.85
C PHE A 293 -9.90 -12.41 18.68
N LEU A 294 -9.95 -11.62 17.60
CA LEU A 294 -10.74 -11.94 16.42
C LEU A 294 -10.17 -13.14 15.66
N GLU A 295 -8.85 -13.27 15.60
CA GLU A 295 -8.17 -14.43 15.02
C GLU A 295 -8.55 -15.73 15.75
N ASP A 296 -8.52 -15.72 17.09
CA ASP A 296 -8.93 -16.86 17.93
C ASP A 296 -10.38 -17.29 17.70
N LYS A 297 -11.29 -16.33 17.46
CA LYS A 297 -12.73 -16.61 17.31
C LYS A 297 -13.15 -16.98 15.90
N ILE A 298 -12.53 -16.37 14.89
CA ILE A 298 -13.00 -16.46 13.49
C ILE A 298 -12.08 -17.36 12.65
N ALA A 299 -10.76 -17.28 12.84
CA ALA A 299 -9.74 -18.16 12.25
C ALA A 299 -9.83 -18.39 10.72
N ILE A 300 -10.39 -17.45 9.94
CA ILE A 300 -10.33 -17.46 8.47
C ILE A 300 -8.87 -17.32 8.01
N SER A 301 -8.43 -18.25 7.17
CA SER A 301 -7.08 -18.26 6.61
C SER A 301 -6.80 -17.07 5.70
N GLY A 302 -5.57 -16.56 5.75
CA GLY A 302 -5.09 -15.44 4.92
C GLY A 302 -5.53 -14.05 5.38
N VAL A 303 -6.35 -13.93 6.43
CA VAL A 303 -6.77 -12.64 6.99
C VAL A 303 -5.73 -12.10 7.96
N ASP A 304 -5.33 -10.85 7.77
CA ASP A 304 -4.52 -10.09 8.70
C ASP A 304 -5.41 -9.38 9.75
N TYR A 305 -5.75 -10.12 10.82
CA TYR A 305 -6.65 -9.62 11.86
C TYR A 305 -6.09 -8.40 12.62
N VAL A 306 -4.76 -8.35 12.80
CA VAL A 306 -4.09 -7.20 13.44
C VAL A 306 -4.10 -6.00 12.50
N GLY A 307 -3.89 -6.22 11.20
CA GLY A 307 -4.00 -5.21 10.15
C GLY A 307 -5.38 -4.55 10.11
N ILE A 308 -6.45 -5.34 9.97
CA ILE A 308 -7.82 -4.79 9.91
C ILE A 308 -8.24 -4.12 11.23
N SER A 309 -7.80 -4.65 12.38
CA SER A 309 -8.04 -4.03 13.68
C SER A 309 -7.30 -2.69 13.81
N ALA A 310 -6.06 -2.60 13.31
CA ALA A 310 -5.30 -1.36 13.27
C ALA A 310 -5.98 -0.30 12.39
N LEU A 311 -6.50 -0.69 11.22
CA LEU A 311 -7.29 0.21 10.37
C LEU A 311 -8.56 0.70 11.08
N PHE A 312 -9.29 -0.21 11.74
CA PHE A 312 -10.50 0.14 12.49
C PHE A 312 -10.21 1.19 13.58
N PHE A 313 -9.21 0.94 14.45
CA PHE A 313 -8.85 1.90 15.50
C PHE A 313 -8.31 3.21 14.93
N ALA A 314 -7.51 3.16 13.85
CA ALA A 314 -7.04 4.37 13.20
C ALA A 314 -8.19 5.23 12.68
N MET A 315 -9.20 4.63 12.03
CA MET A 315 -10.39 5.32 11.55
C MET A 315 -11.21 5.89 12.71
N LEU A 316 -11.47 5.08 13.75
CA LEU A 316 -12.23 5.49 14.93
C LEU A 316 -11.59 6.67 15.64
N ILE A 317 -10.29 6.58 15.95
CA ILE A 317 -9.54 7.64 16.65
C ILE A 317 -9.51 8.91 15.80
N THR A 318 -9.19 8.79 14.51
CA THR A 318 -9.07 9.94 13.60
C THR A 318 -10.39 10.69 13.45
N ILE A 319 -11.48 9.96 13.18
CA ILE A 319 -12.81 10.56 13.00
C ILE A 319 -13.27 11.19 14.32
N SER A 320 -13.06 10.52 15.46
CA SER A 320 -13.45 11.03 16.78
C SER A 320 -12.71 12.32 17.15
N LEU A 321 -11.39 12.35 16.96
CA LEU A 321 -10.57 13.54 17.24
C LEU A 321 -10.98 14.73 16.36
N VAL A 322 -11.22 14.50 15.06
CA VAL A 322 -11.65 15.57 14.17
C VAL A 322 -13.06 16.04 14.52
N TYR A 323 -14.01 15.12 14.72
CA TYR A 323 -15.39 15.47 15.01
C TYR A 323 -15.51 16.25 16.33
N LEU A 324 -14.92 15.73 17.41
CA LEU A 324 -14.95 16.37 18.73
C LEU A 324 -14.21 17.71 18.72
N GLY A 325 -13.02 17.75 18.12
CA GLY A 325 -12.23 18.98 18.00
C GLY A 325 -12.96 20.08 17.23
N MET A 326 -13.58 19.74 16.10
CA MET A 326 -14.39 20.66 15.30
C MET A 326 -15.69 21.06 16.00
N TYR A 327 -16.29 20.17 16.80
CA TYR A 327 -17.49 20.46 17.58
C TYR A 327 -17.22 21.50 18.66
N ILE A 328 -16.14 21.32 19.42
CA ILE A 328 -15.69 22.29 20.42
C ILE A 328 -15.33 23.62 19.74
N ALA A 329 -14.59 23.58 18.63
CA ALA A 329 -14.26 24.78 17.86
C ALA A 329 -15.52 25.53 17.39
N ALA A 330 -16.53 24.83 16.89
CA ALA A 330 -17.78 25.43 16.46
C ALA A 330 -18.55 26.09 17.60
N LYS A 331 -18.61 25.45 18.78
CA LYS A 331 -19.25 26.02 19.97
C LYS A 331 -18.56 27.29 20.46
N VAL A 332 -17.23 27.28 20.51
CA VAL A 332 -16.45 28.43 20.99
C VAL A 332 -16.45 29.58 19.98
N LEU A 333 -16.40 29.29 18.68
CA LEU A 333 -16.53 30.29 17.62
C LEU A 333 -17.96 30.82 17.45
N LYS A 334 -18.97 30.17 18.07
CA LYS A 334 -20.39 30.45 17.88
C LYS A 334 -20.84 30.38 16.42
N GLU A 335 -20.34 29.37 15.71
CA GLU A 335 -20.55 29.20 14.26
C GLU A 335 -21.17 27.83 13.95
N ASP A 336 -21.76 27.70 12.76
CA ASP A 336 -22.31 26.42 12.31
C ASP A 336 -21.22 25.34 12.21
N PHE A 337 -21.51 24.15 12.76
CA PHE A 337 -20.57 23.03 12.78
C PHE A 337 -20.09 22.64 11.38
N LYS A 338 -20.98 22.58 10.37
CA LYS A 338 -20.59 22.20 9.01
C LYS A 338 -19.68 23.26 8.41
N ARG A 339 -19.96 24.54 8.64
CA ARG A 339 -19.09 25.64 8.20
C ARG A 339 -17.69 25.52 8.81
N VAL A 340 -17.59 25.28 10.12
CA VAL A 340 -16.29 25.09 10.80
C VAL A 340 -15.57 23.85 10.29
N PHE A 341 -16.24 22.69 10.29
CA PHE A 341 -15.68 21.41 9.87
C PHE A 341 -15.11 21.46 8.45
N TYR A 342 -15.88 21.97 7.49
CA TYR A 342 -15.45 21.99 6.09
C TYR A 342 -14.56 23.18 5.73
N THR A 343 -14.49 24.22 6.57
CA THR A 343 -13.51 25.29 6.40
C THR A 343 -12.17 24.86 6.97
N LEU A 344 -12.12 24.46 8.23
CA LEU A 344 -10.88 24.12 8.93
C LEU A 344 -10.32 22.76 8.54
N GLY A 345 -11.15 21.80 8.12
CA GLY A 345 -10.71 20.46 7.73
C GLY A 345 -9.73 20.41 6.55
N TYR A 346 -9.67 21.47 5.74
CA TYR A 346 -8.62 21.62 4.70
C TYR A 346 -7.20 21.74 5.27
N ALA A 347 -7.05 22.11 6.55
CA ALA A 347 -5.75 22.16 7.21
C ALA A 347 -5.08 20.78 7.34
N PHE A 348 -5.83 19.68 7.21
CA PHE A 348 -5.27 18.33 7.28
C PHE A 348 -4.59 17.88 5.98
N ALA A 349 -4.71 18.64 4.88
CA ALA A 349 -4.14 18.25 3.59
C ALA A 349 -2.64 17.89 3.63
N PRO A 350 -1.77 18.65 4.33
CA PRO A 350 -0.34 18.33 4.37
C PRO A 350 0.00 17.02 5.10
N LEU A 351 -0.83 16.58 6.06
CA LEU A 351 -0.51 15.42 6.91
C LEU A 351 -0.29 14.16 6.09
N PHE A 352 -1.19 13.89 5.15
CA PHE A 352 -1.03 12.78 4.22
C PHE A 352 -0.04 13.13 3.10
N ILE A 353 -0.21 14.29 2.46
CA ILE A 353 0.51 14.55 1.20
C ILE A 353 2.01 14.76 1.43
N ILE A 354 2.36 15.62 2.38
CA ILE A 354 3.76 15.90 2.71
C ILE A 354 4.29 14.81 3.64
N GLY A 355 3.51 14.34 4.61
CA GLY A 355 3.93 13.24 5.48
C GLY A 355 4.25 11.95 4.71
N GLY A 356 3.50 11.64 3.66
CA GLY A 356 3.73 10.49 2.78
C GLY A 356 5.08 10.52 2.04
N LEU A 357 5.69 11.70 1.87
CA LEU A 357 7.04 11.82 1.28
C LEU A 357 8.11 11.18 2.17
N SER A 358 7.94 11.21 3.50
CA SER A 358 8.87 10.57 4.43
C SER A 358 9.08 9.10 4.08
N HIS A 359 7.98 8.39 3.83
CA HIS A 359 8.01 6.96 3.54
C HIS A 359 8.46 6.68 2.11
N THR A 360 7.97 7.48 1.16
CA THR A 360 8.27 7.32 -0.26
C THR A 360 9.75 7.48 -0.55
N TYR A 361 10.39 8.51 0.00
CA TYR A 361 11.82 8.71 -0.19
C TYR A 361 12.64 7.62 0.51
N GLU A 362 12.31 7.25 1.75
CA GLU A 362 12.99 6.16 2.45
C GLU A 362 12.93 4.85 1.62
N PHE A 363 11.75 4.50 1.11
CA PHE A 363 11.54 3.28 0.34
C PHE A 363 12.18 3.32 -1.04
N PHE A 364 12.33 4.50 -1.65
CA PHE A 364 13.06 4.65 -2.90
C PHE A 364 14.50 4.14 -2.79
N PHE A 365 15.21 4.56 -1.74
CA PHE A 365 16.60 4.13 -1.53
C PHE A 365 16.71 2.70 -1.01
N LEU A 366 15.71 2.20 -0.27
CA LEU A 366 15.69 0.83 0.25
C LEU A 366 15.35 -0.23 -0.81
N HIS A 367 14.45 0.06 -1.76
CA HIS A 367 14.06 -0.93 -2.77
C HIS A 367 13.40 -0.38 -4.04
N HIS A 368 12.61 0.71 -4.04
CA HIS A 368 11.88 1.07 -5.27
C HIS A 368 12.82 1.38 -6.44
N TYR A 369 13.98 2.01 -6.21
CA TYR A 369 14.97 2.23 -7.26
C TYR A 369 15.44 0.92 -7.89
N SER A 370 15.88 -0.04 -7.08
CA SER A 370 16.39 -1.33 -7.57
C SER A 370 15.28 -2.19 -8.15
N ASP A 371 14.06 -2.15 -7.60
CA ASP A 371 12.90 -2.84 -8.14
C ASP A 371 12.53 -2.33 -9.54
N ILE A 372 12.52 -1.01 -9.74
CA ILE A 372 12.27 -0.41 -11.06
C ILE A 372 13.37 -0.84 -12.02
N ALA A 373 14.64 -0.65 -11.67
CA ALA A 373 15.74 -0.97 -12.56
C ALA A 373 15.73 -2.46 -12.96
N ASN A 374 15.63 -3.36 -11.98
CA ASN A 374 15.61 -4.81 -12.22
C ASN A 374 14.35 -5.25 -12.96
N GLY A 375 13.20 -4.65 -12.66
CA GLY A 375 11.96 -4.86 -13.39
C GLY A 375 12.14 -4.57 -14.87
N PHE A 376 12.71 -3.41 -15.23
CA PHE A 376 12.94 -3.05 -16.64
C PHE A 376 14.04 -3.89 -17.30
N ILE A 377 15.10 -4.27 -16.58
CA ILE A 377 16.11 -5.21 -17.08
C ILE A 377 15.45 -6.52 -17.48
N GLN A 378 14.60 -7.10 -16.62
CA GLN A 378 13.85 -8.30 -16.92
C GLN A 378 12.85 -8.09 -18.06
N GLY A 379 11.99 -7.08 -17.93
CA GLY A 379 10.88 -6.84 -18.84
C GLY A 379 11.31 -6.51 -20.26
N PHE A 380 12.52 -5.98 -20.48
CA PHE A 380 13.05 -5.68 -21.82
C PHE A 380 14.20 -6.61 -22.23
N ASN A 381 14.45 -7.68 -21.47
CA ASN A 381 15.53 -8.64 -21.71
C ASN A 381 16.89 -7.96 -21.93
N LEU A 382 17.21 -7.00 -21.07
CA LEU A 382 18.45 -6.23 -21.16
C LEU A 382 19.60 -7.01 -20.51
N THR A 383 20.81 -6.93 -21.07
CA THR A 383 21.97 -7.74 -20.64
C THR A 383 22.73 -7.18 -19.43
N GLN A 384 22.17 -6.20 -18.70
CA GLN A 384 22.82 -5.56 -17.56
C GLN A 384 22.68 -6.42 -16.30
N ASN A 385 23.68 -6.30 -15.42
CA ASN A 385 23.66 -6.93 -14.12
C ASN A 385 22.53 -6.37 -13.23
N ARG A 386 22.10 -7.19 -12.27
CA ARG A 386 21.12 -6.80 -11.26
C ARG A 386 21.61 -5.57 -10.49
N VAL A 387 20.72 -4.59 -10.35
CA VAL A 387 20.94 -3.36 -9.60
C VAL A 387 20.59 -3.60 -8.14
N GLU A 388 21.52 -3.33 -7.24
CA GLU A 388 21.31 -3.44 -5.79
C GLU A 388 20.63 -2.19 -5.21
N PRO A 389 19.96 -2.30 -4.04
CA PRO A 389 19.50 -1.15 -3.28
C PRO A 389 20.62 -0.17 -2.93
N ILE A 390 20.28 1.12 -2.84
CA ILE A 390 21.24 2.18 -2.47
C ILE A 390 21.49 2.22 -0.96
N ALA A 391 20.51 1.75 -0.17
CA ALA A 391 20.56 1.77 1.28
C ALA A 391 20.15 0.43 1.88
N ALA A 392 20.71 0.12 3.04
CA ALA A 392 20.28 -1.00 3.86
C ALA A 392 19.31 -0.54 4.95
N ARG A 393 18.47 -1.46 5.40
CA ARG A 393 17.56 -1.19 6.52
C ARG A 393 18.39 -0.99 7.79
N GLY A 394 18.29 0.20 8.40
CA GLY A 394 19.03 0.56 9.61
C GLY A 394 20.01 1.70 9.41
N ASP A 395 20.31 2.04 8.14
CA ASP A 395 21.18 3.17 7.80
C ASP A 395 20.68 4.46 8.44
N SER A 396 21.56 5.11 9.21
CA SER A 396 21.20 6.25 10.05
C SER A 396 20.75 7.47 9.24
N TRP A 397 21.31 7.65 8.03
CA TRP A 397 21.01 8.78 7.16
C TRP A 397 19.58 8.76 6.62
N LEU A 398 18.96 7.58 6.46
CA LEU A 398 17.56 7.45 6.01
C LEU A 398 16.57 8.16 6.95
N ARG A 399 16.96 8.37 8.22
CA ARG A 399 16.15 9.10 9.21
C ARG A 399 15.91 10.55 8.82
N ILE A 400 16.71 11.12 7.90
CA ILE A 400 16.49 12.49 7.40
C ILE A 400 15.10 12.66 6.80
N PHE A 401 14.55 11.62 6.16
CA PHE A 401 13.24 11.70 5.52
C PHE A 401 12.09 11.82 6.53
N ALA A 402 12.30 11.46 7.80
CA ALA A 402 11.33 11.71 8.85
C ALA A 402 11.00 13.21 9.02
N ILE A 403 11.88 14.12 8.56
CA ILE A 403 11.64 15.57 8.57
C ILE A 403 10.34 15.96 7.87
N PHE A 404 9.94 15.22 6.82
CA PHE A 404 8.71 15.49 6.08
C PHE A 404 7.46 15.37 6.96
N ASN A 405 7.45 14.47 7.95
CA ASN A 405 6.34 14.37 8.91
C ASN A 405 6.20 15.63 9.76
N TYR A 406 7.33 16.26 10.15
CA TYR A 406 7.32 17.49 10.93
C TYR A 406 7.00 18.71 10.07
N ILE A 407 7.50 18.76 8.83
CA ILE A 407 7.12 19.78 7.85
C ILE A 407 5.61 19.75 7.62
N ALA A 408 5.03 18.55 7.45
CA ALA A 408 3.59 18.37 7.29
C ALA A 408 2.80 18.93 8.49
N VAL A 409 3.25 18.68 9.72
CA VAL A 409 2.62 19.18 10.94
C VAL A 409 2.69 20.71 11.02
N VAL A 410 3.87 21.30 10.82
CA VAL A 410 4.05 22.76 10.83
C VAL A 410 3.18 23.42 9.77
N TRP A 411 3.15 22.85 8.57
CA TRP A 411 2.35 23.36 7.47
C TRP A 411 0.85 23.27 7.78
N ALA A 412 0.38 22.15 8.33
CA ALA A 412 -1.01 21.99 8.75
C ALA A 412 -1.41 23.03 9.79
N PHE A 413 -0.54 23.31 10.78
CA PHE A 413 -0.77 24.38 11.75
C PHE A 413 -0.83 25.77 11.10
N ILE A 414 0.04 26.07 10.13
CA ILE A 414 0.01 27.35 9.39
C ILE A 414 -1.32 27.51 8.65
N ILE A 415 -1.81 26.46 7.98
CA ILE A 415 -3.10 26.49 7.28
C ILE A 415 -4.25 26.66 8.28
N MET A 416 -4.23 25.94 9.40
CA MET A 416 -5.24 26.07 10.46
C MET A 416 -5.28 27.51 11.00
N ALA A 417 -4.12 28.07 11.33
CA ALA A 417 -3.99 29.43 11.87
C ALA A 417 -4.45 30.49 10.87
N LYS A 418 -4.26 30.29 9.56
CA LYS A 418 -4.79 31.20 8.54
C LYS A 418 -6.30 31.07 8.39
N ARG A 419 -6.82 29.84 8.29
CA ARG A 419 -8.25 29.59 8.01
C ARG A 419 -9.16 29.89 9.19
N ILE A 420 -8.66 29.83 10.43
CA ILE A 420 -9.46 30.23 11.61
C ILE A 420 -9.81 31.72 11.59
N ASN A 421 -9.04 32.54 10.85
CA ASN A 421 -9.35 33.95 10.68
C ASN A 421 -10.50 34.23 9.72
N PHE A 422 -11.05 33.20 9.06
CA PHE A 422 -12.29 33.33 8.29
C PHE A 422 -13.55 33.41 9.16
N PHE A 423 -13.40 33.23 10.47
CA PHE A 423 -14.47 33.35 11.45
C PHE A 423 -14.34 34.65 12.23
N SER A 424 -15.48 35.30 12.49
CA SER A 424 -15.56 36.49 13.34
C SER A 424 -15.78 36.06 14.78
N ALA A 425 -14.71 36.08 15.59
CA ALA A 425 -14.72 35.67 16.98
C ALA A 425 -13.61 36.38 17.76
N SER A 426 -13.70 36.38 19.09
CA SER A 426 -12.67 36.95 19.96
C SER A 426 -11.33 36.21 19.81
N LYS A 427 -10.23 36.88 20.15
CA LYS A 427 -8.88 36.28 20.08
C LYS A 427 -8.78 34.99 20.91
N ILE A 428 -9.37 34.99 22.12
CA ILE A 428 -9.39 33.83 23.02
C ILE A 428 -10.19 32.69 22.38
N ALA A 429 -11.38 32.98 21.84
CA ALA A 429 -12.20 31.97 21.17
C ALA A 429 -11.46 31.32 19.99
N LYS A 430 -10.74 32.12 19.19
CA LYS A 430 -9.90 31.62 18.09
C LYS A 430 -8.75 30.76 18.60
N ILE A 431 -8.08 31.12 19.70
CA ILE A 431 -7.00 30.29 20.27
C ILE A 431 -7.53 28.93 20.72
N VAL A 432 -8.64 28.91 21.47
CA VAL A 432 -9.25 27.66 21.94
C VAL A 432 -9.72 26.81 20.76
N ALA A 433 -10.38 27.42 19.77
CA ALA A 433 -10.82 26.73 18.57
C ALA A 433 -9.64 26.22 17.72
N PHE A 434 -8.51 26.91 17.68
CA PHE A 434 -7.30 26.44 17.00
C PHE A 434 -6.77 25.15 17.63
N VAL A 435 -6.64 25.14 18.97
CA VAL A 435 -6.15 23.95 19.70
C VAL A 435 -7.11 22.78 19.49
N ALA A 436 -8.41 23.00 19.68
CA ALA A 436 -9.43 21.97 19.51
C ALA A 436 -9.51 21.45 18.07
N ALA A 437 -9.58 22.32 17.06
CA ALA A 437 -9.63 21.89 15.66
C ALA A 437 -8.34 21.19 15.20
N SER A 438 -7.22 21.41 15.90
CA SER A 438 -5.93 20.79 15.61
C SER A 438 -5.71 19.42 16.27
N SER A 439 -6.71 18.83 16.94
CA SER A 439 -6.55 17.54 17.64
C SER A 439 -5.93 16.43 16.78
N LEU A 440 -6.30 16.33 15.49
CA LEU A 440 -5.69 15.35 14.58
C LEU A 440 -4.22 15.68 14.27
N ILE A 441 -3.88 16.95 14.08
CA ILE A 441 -2.50 17.40 13.81
C ILE A 441 -1.62 17.10 15.04
N ILE A 442 -2.13 17.39 16.24
CA ILE A 442 -1.46 17.12 17.51
C ILE A 442 -1.28 15.61 17.71
N PHE A 443 -2.31 14.80 17.43
CA PHE A 443 -2.22 13.35 17.52
C PHE A 443 -1.22 12.77 16.50
N TYR A 444 -1.20 13.29 15.28
CA TYR A 444 -0.21 12.90 14.26
C TYR A 444 1.23 13.19 14.72
N LEU A 445 1.47 14.38 15.30
CA LEU A 445 2.77 14.73 15.88
C LEU A 445 3.13 13.80 17.04
N TRP A 446 2.19 13.61 17.98
CA TRP A 446 2.34 12.71 19.11
C TRP A 446 2.70 11.30 18.65
N LEU A 447 2.01 10.75 17.65
CA LEU A 447 2.26 9.40 17.14
C LEU A 447 3.67 9.26 16.54
N ASN A 448 4.16 10.30 15.85
CA ASN A 448 5.53 10.30 15.31
C ASN A 448 6.59 10.34 16.42
N VAL A 449 6.37 11.15 17.46
CA VAL A 449 7.25 11.19 18.65
C VAL A 449 7.16 9.88 19.43
N TYR A 450 5.96 9.35 19.60
CA TYR A 450 5.68 8.13 20.34
C TYR A 450 6.33 6.91 19.69
N LYS A 451 6.36 6.81 18.35
CA LYS A 451 7.12 5.76 17.65
C LYS A 451 8.59 5.76 18.07
N VAL A 452 9.24 6.93 18.04
CA VAL A 452 10.65 7.07 18.43
C VAL A 452 10.85 6.69 19.89
N TYR A 453 9.99 7.18 20.77
CA TYR A 453 9.99 6.81 22.18
C TYR A 453 9.83 5.30 22.38
N ALA A 454 8.85 4.67 21.73
CA ALA A 454 8.53 3.27 21.89
C ALA A 454 9.70 2.36 21.45
N PHE A 455 10.33 2.65 20.31
CA PHE A 455 11.54 1.94 19.88
C PHE A 455 12.73 2.16 20.84
N LYS A 456 12.90 3.36 21.38
CA LYS A 456 13.98 3.66 22.32
C LYS A 456 13.79 2.96 23.67
N THR A 457 12.56 2.93 24.17
CA THR A 457 12.22 2.42 25.51
C THR A 457 12.10 0.89 25.53
N TYR A 458 11.39 0.32 24.56
CA TYR A 458 11.07 -1.11 24.55
C TYR A 458 11.94 -1.92 23.59
N GLY A 459 12.71 -1.24 22.73
CA GLY A 459 13.48 -1.88 21.67
C GLY A 459 12.61 -2.35 20.49
N ALA A 460 13.27 -2.72 19.41
CA ALA A 460 12.61 -3.46 18.34
C ALA A 460 12.14 -4.80 18.88
N LYS A 461 10.95 -5.22 18.46
CA LYS A 461 10.49 -6.61 18.62
C LYS A 461 11.61 -7.46 18.06
N LYS A 462 12.23 -8.26 18.94
CA LYS A 462 13.17 -9.27 18.49
C LYS A 462 12.34 -10.24 17.68
N PHE A 463 12.34 -10.03 16.37
CA PHE A 463 12.16 -11.12 15.46
C PHE A 463 13.31 -12.06 15.79
N SER A 464 13.04 -13.05 16.64
CA SER A 464 13.66 -14.33 16.37
C SER A 464 13.42 -14.54 14.88
N HIS A 465 14.47 -14.83 14.10
CA HIS A 465 14.29 -15.26 12.73
C HIS A 465 13.37 -16.50 12.60
N HIS A 466 12.85 -17.01 13.73
CA HIS A 466 11.72 -17.92 13.84
C HIS A 466 10.50 -17.25 14.49
N ALA A 467 9.59 -16.72 13.67
CA ALA A 467 8.16 -16.74 13.95
C ALA A 467 7.34 -16.31 12.71
N PRO A 468 6.70 -17.25 12.00
CA PRO A 468 5.33 -17.06 11.59
C PRO A 468 4.39 -17.55 12.70
N ASN A 469 3.42 -16.70 13.02
CA ASN A 469 2.12 -16.95 13.63
C ASN A 469 1.80 -18.36 14.14
N THR A 470 1.20 -18.35 15.34
CA THR A 470 0.68 -19.47 16.15
C THR A 470 1.79 -20.31 16.79
N LYS A 471 1.67 -20.65 18.08
CA LYS A 471 2.48 -21.69 18.71
C LYS A 471 2.21 -23.02 17.98
N ARG A 472 2.90 -23.24 16.86
CA ARG A 472 2.84 -24.49 16.11
C ARG A 472 3.42 -25.57 17.00
N PHE A 473 2.65 -26.64 17.24
CA PHE A 473 3.10 -27.72 18.10
C PHE A 473 4.45 -28.29 17.65
N GLN A 474 4.70 -28.32 16.33
CA GLN A 474 5.91 -28.83 15.68
C GLN A 474 7.17 -28.03 15.99
N SER A 475 7.02 -26.74 16.31
CA SER A 475 8.14 -25.81 16.43
C SER A 475 8.84 -25.91 17.79
N VAL A 476 10.15 -25.67 17.79
CA VAL A 476 10.99 -25.61 19.00
C VAL A 476 11.87 -24.36 18.96
N SER A 477 12.55 -24.05 20.06
CA SER A 477 13.58 -23.01 20.03
C SER A 477 14.85 -23.55 19.35
N LEU A 478 15.64 -22.67 18.73
CA LEU A 478 16.89 -23.06 18.08
C LEU A 478 17.86 -23.78 19.04
N ILE A 479 17.84 -23.44 20.33
CA ILE A 479 18.72 -24.02 21.34
C ILE A 479 18.32 -25.47 21.64
N ASP A 480 17.04 -25.81 21.45
CA ASP A 480 16.52 -27.16 21.65
C ASP A 480 16.63 -28.03 20.38
N ALA A 481 16.95 -27.42 19.23
CA ALA A 481 17.05 -28.10 17.96
C ALA A 481 18.47 -28.63 17.69
N THR A 482 18.58 -29.94 17.43
CA THR A 482 19.80 -30.58 16.94
C THR A 482 19.81 -30.61 15.42
N LEU A 483 20.72 -29.85 14.80
CA LEU A 483 20.93 -29.85 13.36
C LEU A 483 22.13 -30.73 13.02
N LEU A 484 21.88 -31.84 12.34
CA LEU A 484 22.88 -32.84 11.94
C LEU A 484 23.56 -32.46 10.61
N GLN A 485 22.93 -31.59 9.81
CA GLN A 485 23.50 -31.07 8.57
C GLN A 485 24.58 -30.01 8.82
N SER A 486 25.52 -29.90 7.89
CA SER A 486 26.61 -28.90 7.89
C SER A 486 26.40 -27.84 6.79
N GLY A 487 27.07 -26.70 6.88
CA GLY A 487 27.02 -25.62 5.86
C GLY A 487 25.99 -24.52 6.12
N GLU A 488 25.83 -23.60 5.17
CA GLU A 488 24.94 -22.42 5.28
C GLU A 488 23.46 -22.82 5.35
N ASN A 489 23.07 -23.88 4.64
CA ASN A 489 21.68 -24.39 4.59
C ASN A 489 21.39 -25.49 5.61
N LYS A 490 22.17 -25.58 6.71
CA LYS A 490 21.99 -26.60 7.74
C LYS A 490 20.64 -26.55 8.48
N ARG A 491 19.87 -25.47 8.30
CA ARG A 491 18.53 -25.30 8.87
C ARG A 491 17.43 -25.75 7.94
N ASP A 492 17.74 -26.08 6.70
CA ASP A 492 16.74 -26.36 5.68
C ASP A 492 16.66 -27.86 5.46
N GLY A 493 15.43 -28.38 5.44
CA GLY A 493 15.19 -29.77 5.11
C GLY A 493 15.71 -30.06 3.70
N ILE A 494 16.54 -31.09 3.57
CA ILE A 494 17.37 -31.33 2.39
C ILE A 494 16.58 -31.44 1.07
N LEU A 495 15.31 -31.85 1.16
CA LEU A 495 14.41 -32.03 0.03
C LEU A 495 13.41 -30.87 -0.12
N CYS A 496 12.84 -30.41 0.98
CA CYS A 496 11.70 -29.47 1.00
C CYS A 496 12.12 -27.99 1.12
N GLY A 497 13.35 -27.70 1.54
CA GLY A 497 13.80 -26.36 1.88
C GLY A 497 13.10 -25.74 3.10
N MET A 498 12.28 -26.51 3.82
CA MET A 498 11.53 -26.02 4.97
C MET A 498 12.42 -25.96 6.21
N ASP A 499 12.23 -24.93 7.03
CA ASP A 499 12.99 -24.70 8.27
C ASP A 499 12.79 -25.85 9.28
N LEU A 500 13.87 -26.58 9.54
CA LEU A 500 13.93 -27.75 10.43
C LEU A 500 13.60 -27.40 11.88
N VAL A 501 13.79 -26.15 12.32
CA VAL A 501 13.45 -25.67 13.67
C VAL A 501 11.94 -25.44 13.80
N ILE A 502 11.28 -25.00 12.73
CA ILE A 502 9.83 -24.80 12.68
C ILE A 502 9.08 -26.14 12.66
N PHE A 503 9.63 -27.16 11.99
CA PHE A 503 9.02 -28.49 11.84
C PHE A 503 9.76 -29.58 12.63
N TYR A 504 10.39 -29.21 13.73
CA TYR A 504 11.35 -30.05 14.43
C TYR A 504 10.75 -31.33 15.03
N LYS A 505 9.54 -31.29 15.59
CA LYS A 505 8.91 -32.50 16.17
C LYS A 505 8.39 -33.52 15.15
N THR A 506 8.48 -33.21 13.85
CA THR A 506 8.19 -34.15 12.76
C THR A 506 9.45 -34.53 11.99
N ASN A 507 10.62 -34.08 12.46
CA ASN A 507 11.87 -34.17 11.75
C ASN A 507 12.42 -35.61 11.75
N HIS A 508 13.00 -35.99 10.62
CA HIS A 508 13.66 -37.28 10.43
C HIS A 508 15.08 -37.04 9.93
N ALA A 509 15.98 -37.99 10.17
CA ALA A 509 17.33 -37.94 9.66
C ALA A 509 17.76 -39.29 9.09
N ALA A 510 18.72 -39.27 8.17
CA ALA A 510 19.38 -40.46 7.66
C ALA A 510 20.80 -40.10 7.20
N THR A 511 21.62 -41.11 6.94
CA THR A 511 22.96 -40.98 6.39
C THR A 511 22.95 -41.43 4.93
N LEU A 512 23.59 -40.66 4.04
CA LEU A 512 23.83 -41.04 2.65
C LEU A 512 25.31 -40.81 2.35
N ASN A 513 26.03 -41.83 1.93
CA ASN A 513 27.48 -41.76 1.63
C ASN A 513 28.32 -41.13 2.77
N GLY A 514 27.96 -41.40 4.02
CA GLY A 514 28.64 -40.85 5.20
C GLY A 514 28.20 -39.44 5.62
N GLU A 515 27.31 -38.78 4.87
CA GLU A 515 26.79 -37.44 5.20
C GLU A 515 25.37 -37.50 5.79
N ALA A 516 25.13 -36.71 6.83
CA ALA A 516 23.83 -36.60 7.47
C ALA A 516 22.86 -35.74 6.66
N ARG A 517 21.65 -36.26 6.45
CA ARG A 517 20.51 -35.62 5.78
C ARG A 517 19.38 -35.50 6.79
N GLN A 518 18.80 -34.31 6.94
CA GLN A 518 17.60 -34.11 7.75
C GLN A 518 16.41 -33.67 6.89
N TYR A 519 15.24 -34.09 7.32
CA TYR A 519 13.98 -33.98 6.61
C TYR A 519 12.94 -33.31 7.51
N CYS A 520 12.20 -32.35 6.96
CA CYS A 520 11.15 -31.65 7.69
C CYS A 520 9.99 -32.57 8.15
N SER A 521 9.83 -33.76 7.54
CA SER A 521 8.72 -34.68 7.78
C SER A 521 9.04 -36.13 7.35
N LEU A 522 8.22 -37.09 7.80
CA LEU A 522 8.26 -38.46 7.28
C LEU A 522 7.95 -38.53 5.78
N TYR A 523 7.14 -37.61 5.24
CA TYR A 523 6.86 -37.52 3.81
C TYR A 523 8.16 -37.34 3.01
N CYS A 524 8.99 -36.38 3.38
CA CYS A 524 10.25 -36.12 2.68
C CYS A 524 11.25 -37.27 2.80
N LEU A 525 11.30 -37.93 3.96
CA LEU A 525 12.11 -39.14 4.12
C LEU A 525 11.60 -40.27 3.20
N VAL A 526 10.29 -40.46 3.12
CA VAL A 526 9.67 -41.49 2.28
C VAL A 526 9.87 -41.19 0.79
N ASP A 527 9.87 -39.93 0.37
CA ASP A 527 10.19 -39.54 -0.99
C ASP A 527 11.60 -40.01 -1.38
N ASP A 528 12.61 -39.71 -0.55
CA ASP A 528 13.99 -40.15 -0.80
C ASP A 528 14.14 -41.68 -0.71
N LEU A 529 13.44 -42.36 0.19
CA LEU A 529 13.48 -43.82 0.34
C LEU A 529 12.77 -44.58 -0.80
N HIS A 530 11.60 -44.12 -1.22
CA HIS A 530 10.71 -44.92 -2.08
C HIS A 530 10.58 -44.38 -3.51
N VAL A 531 10.60 -43.05 -3.68
CA VAL A 531 10.52 -42.43 -5.01
C VAL A 531 11.91 -42.34 -5.62
N ASN A 532 12.85 -41.73 -4.91
CA ASN A 532 14.23 -41.56 -5.37
C ASN A 532 15.11 -42.80 -5.12
N LYS A 533 14.64 -43.75 -4.30
CA LYS A 533 15.29 -45.04 -4.01
C LYS A 533 16.73 -44.88 -3.52
N LEU A 534 16.99 -43.87 -2.69
CA LEU A 534 18.31 -43.61 -2.14
C LEU A 534 18.69 -44.67 -1.09
N PRO A 535 19.96 -45.13 -1.05
CA PRO A 535 20.45 -46.08 -0.06
C PRO A 535 20.71 -45.37 1.27
N LEU A 536 19.64 -44.99 1.97
CA LEU A 536 19.73 -44.29 3.25
C LEU A 536 20.00 -45.26 4.40
N GLU A 537 20.98 -44.91 5.23
CA GLU A 537 21.40 -45.66 6.42
C GLU A 537 21.10 -44.86 7.71
N ASN A 538 21.16 -45.51 8.88
CA ASN A 538 20.98 -44.86 10.20
C ASN A 538 19.77 -43.93 10.28
N ILE A 539 18.59 -44.45 9.92
CA ILE A 539 17.36 -43.66 9.87
C ILE A 539 16.90 -43.36 11.31
N GLN A 540 16.69 -42.08 11.60
CA GLN A 540 16.30 -41.56 12.90
C GLN A 540 15.10 -40.62 12.79
N VAL A 541 14.39 -40.44 13.90
CA VAL A 541 13.29 -39.49 14.06
C VAL A 541 13.43 -38.71 15.35
N VAL A 542 12.95 -37.48 15.39
CA VAL A 542 12.87 -36.70 16.62
C VAL A 542 11.72 -37.19 17.49
N ASP A 543 12.03 -37.56 18.73
CA ASP A 543 11.02 -37.80 19.78
C ASP A 543 10.31 -36.49 20.14
N ALA A 544 8.99 -36.43 19.94
CA ALA A 544 8.22 -35.20 20.01
C ALA A 544 8.14 -34.58 21.43
N LYS A 545 8.54 -35.30 22.47
CA LYS A 545 8.52 -34.85 23.87
C LYS A 545 9.90 -34.41 24.36
N SER A 546 10.91 -35.26 24.20
CA SER A 546 12.28 -35.07 24.65
C SER A 546 13.18 -34.34 23.64
N LEU A 547 12.73 -34.22 22.39
CA LEU A 547 13.41 -33.51 21.29
C LEU A 547 14.73 -34.15 20.83
N LYS A 548 14.99 -35.39 21.24
CA LYS A 548 16.18 -36.17 20.87
C LYS A 548 15.91 -37.05 19.65
N PHE A 549 16.95 -37.27 18.83
CA PHE A 549 16.89 -38.27 17.77
C PHE A 549 16.90 -39.68 18.36
N ILE A 550 15.98 -40.51 17.86
CA ILE A 550 15.84 -41.93 18.20
C ILE A 550 15.79 -42.76 16.92
N ASP A 551 16.19 -44.01 17.04
CA ASP A 551 16.08 -45.00 15.96
C ASP A 551 14.60 -45.20 15.57
N VAL A 552 14.29 -45.07 14.28
CA VAL A 552 12.91 -45.18 13.79
C VAL A 552 12.29 -46.54 14.07
N THR A 553 13.08 -47.62 14.09
CA THR A 553 12.59 -49.00 14.32
C THR A 553 12.09 -49.20 15.76
N LYS A 554 12.53 -48.35 16.68
CA LYS A 554 12.15 -48.38 18.10
C LYS A 554 11.11 -47.33 18.46
N ALA A 555 10.69 -46.52 17.49
CA ALA A 555 9.77 -45.41 17.72
C ALA A 555 8.30 -45.82 17.57
N PHE A 556 7.46 -45.24 18.41
CA PHE A 556 6.00 -45.33 18.36
C PHE A 556 5.45 -44.09 17.67
N TYR A 557 4.76 -44.26 16.54
CA TYR A 557 4.18 -43.17 15.77
C TYR A 557 2.70 -42.99 16.09
N VAL A 558 2.30 -41.81 16.56
CA VAL A 558 0.89 -41.43 16.61
C VAL A 558 0.50 -40.82 15.27
N VAL A 559 -0.35 -41.53 14.53
CA VAL A 559 -0.80 -41.17 13.19
C VAL A 559 -2.26 -40.67 13.20
N GLY A 560 -2.54 -39.56 12.51
CA GLY A 560 -3.88 -39.00 12.38
C GLY A 560 -4.39 -38.27 13.63
N SER A 561 -3.49 -37.67 14.41
CA SER A 561 -3.87 -36.81 15.55
C SER A 561 -4.45 -35.47 15.08
N ARG A 562 -5.17 -34.78 15.99
CA ARG A 562 -5.67 -33.40 15.77
C ARG A 562 -4.55 -32.36 15.65
N GLN A 563 -3.32 -32.67 16.06
CA GLN A 563 -2.18 -31.80 15.79
C GLN A 563 -1.81 -31.90 14.31
N LYS A 564 -1.57 -30.76 13.65
CA LYS A 564 -1.27 -30.73 12.21
C LYS A 564 -0.01 -31.56 11.90
N GLY A 565 0.01 -32.25 10.76
CA GLY A 565 1.23 -32.86 10.24
C GLY A 565 2.13 -31.85 9.55
N THR A 566 3.30 -32.31 9.11
CA THR A 566 4.15 -31.57 8.16
C THR A 566 4.10 -32.33 6.84
N MET A 567 3.75 -31.64 5.74
CA MET A 567 3.68 -32.23 4.39
C MET A 567 2.83 -33.51 4.30
N SER A 568 1.74 -33.60 5.06
CA SER A 568 0.92 -34.80 5.12
C SER A 568 -0.54 -34.49 5.45
N VAL A 569 -1.45 -35.30 4.92
CA VAL A 569 -2.89 -35.22 5.25
C VAL A 569 -3.13 -35.77 6.66
N GLU A 570 -2.54 -36.94 6.95
CA GLU A 570 -2.55 -37.52 8.30
C GLU A 570 -1.25 -37.19 9.03
N SER A 571 -1.36 -36.54 10.19
CA SER A 571 -0.21 -36.17 11.03
C SER A 571 0.53 -37.39 11.55
N LYS A 572 1.86 -37.27 11.74
CA LYS A 572 2.72 -38.37 12.17
C LYS A 572 3.76 -37.84 13.16
N TYR A 573 3.63 -38.20 14.43
CA TYR A 573 4.55 -37.79 15.51
C TYR A 573 5.14 -39.02 16.18
N ALA A 574 6.46 -39.02 16.38
CA ALA A 574 7.18 -40.15 16.95
C ALA A 574 7.49 -39.97 18.45
N PHE A 575 7.48 -41.07 19.18
CA PHE A 575 7.82 -41.14 20.60
C PHE A 575 8.72 -42.35 20.88
N SER A 576 9.59 -42.21 21.86
CA SER A 576 10.58 -43.19 22.30
C SER A 576 10.00 -44.32 23.15
N ASN A 577 8.83 -44.10 23.75
CA ASN A 577 8.13 -45.08 24.57
C ASN A 577 6.61 -45.04 24.32
N TYR A 578 5.95 -46.13 24.63
CA TYR A 578 4.53 -46.31 24.37
C TYR A 578 3.66 -45.43 25.27
N GLU A 579 4.08 -45.21 26.52
CA GLU A 579 3.36 -44.39 27.49
C GLU A 579 3.17 -42.96 27.00
N ASP A 580 4.22 -42.36 26.43
CA ASP A 580 4.19 -41.01 25.88
C ASP A 580 3.36 -40.92 24.59
N ALA A 581 3.48 -41.92 23.71
CA ALA A 581 2.63 -42.02 22.52
C ALA A 581 1.14 -42.16 22.91
N SER A 582 0.84 -42.99 23.91
CA SER A 582 -0.50 -43.20 24.44
C SER A 582 -1.08 -41.97 25.11
N ALA A 583 -0.27 -41.25 25.91
CA ALA A 583 -0.67 -39.98 26.51
C ALA A 583 -0.98 -38.92 25.44
N PHE A 584 -0.14 -38.84 24.39
CA PHE A 584 -0.37 -37.94 23.27
C PHE A 584 -1.62 -38.32 22.46
N ALA A 585 -1.81 -39.60 22.15
CA ALA A 585 -2.99 -40.10 21.44
C ALA A 585 -4.28 -39.90 22.26
N LYS A 586 -4.24 -40.05 23.59
CA LYS A 586 -5.38 -39.76 24.48
C LYS A 586 -5.76 -38.28 24.45
N LEU A 587 -4.77 -37.39 24.39
CA LEU A 587 -4.99 -35.94 24.39
C LEU A 587 -5.42 -35.39 23.01
N TYR A 588 -4.81 -35.88 21.93
CA TYR A 588 -4.98 -35.33 20.59
C TYR A 588 -5.66 -36.28 19.59
N GLY A 589 -6.01 -37.49 19.99
CA GLY A 589 -6.47 -38.54 19.07
C GLY A 589 -5.33 -39.14 18.24
N GLY A 590 -5.68 -40.05 17.33
CA GLY A 590 -4.75 -40.75 16.45
C GLY A 590 -4.55 -42.22 16.85
N LYS A 591 -3.93 -43.00 15.96
CA LYS A 591 -3.61 -44.42 16.15
C LYS A 591 -2.11 -44.58 16.33
N ILE A 592 -1.70 -45.43 17.27
CA ILE A 592 -0.28 -45.74 17.49
C ILE A 592 0.12 -46.85 16.51
N LEU A 593 1.14 -46.59 15.69
CA LEU A 593 1.72 -47.50 14.71
C LEU A 593 3.24 -47.58 14.93
N ASN A 594 3.87 -48.61 14.36
CA ASN A 594 5.32 -48.66 14.21
C ASN A 594 5.76 -47.87 12.95
N PHE A 595 7.07 -47.80 12.72
CA PHE A 595 7.62 -47.09 11.56
C PHE A 595 7.06 -47.57 10.22
N ASP A 596 7.01 -48.87 9.98
CA ASP A 596 6.48 -49.42 8.72
C ASP A 596 5.02 -49.03 8.49
N GLY A 597 4.19 -49.09 9.53
CA GLY A 597 2.81 -48.64 9.46
C GLY A 597 2.69 -47.14 9.15
N ALA A 598 3.55 -46.30 9.74
CA ALA A 598 3.57 -44.87 9.47
C ALA A 598 4.06 -44.55 8.04
N VAL A 599 5.03 -45.31 7.52
CA VAL A 599 5.54 -45.22 6.14
C VAL A 599 4.44 -45.58 5.14
N GLU A 600 3.67 -46.65 5.38
CA GLU A 600 2.56 -47.03 4.50
C GLU A 600 1.46 -45.97 4.43
N ILE A 601 1.22 -45.25 5.52
CA ILE A 601 0.32 -44.08 5.49
C ILE A 601 0.96 -42.92 4.73
N ALA A 602 2.25 -42.63 4.95
CA ALA A 602 2.94 -41.55 4.24
C ALA A 602 2.97 -41.79 2.72
N LYS A 603 3.09 -43.04 2.26
CA LYS A 603 3.00 -43.39 0.83
C LYS A 603 1.66 -43.01 0.19
N LYS A 604 0.57 -42.94 0.96
CA LYS A 604 -0.74 -42.53 0.44
C LYS A 604 -0.79 -41.05 0.10
N ASP A 605 0.01 -40.22 0.78
CA ASP A 605 0.08 -38.78 0.52
C ASP A 605 0.61 -38.49 -0.92
N PHE A 606 1.34 -39.43 -1.54
CA PHE A 606 1.81 -39.33 -2.93
C PHE A 606 0.77 -39.78 -3.99
N LYS A 607 -0.24 -40.56 -3.59
CA LYS A 607 -1.30 -41.03 -4.51
C LYS A 607 -2.39 -39.98 -4.77
N SER A 608 -2.46 -38.95 -3.93
CA SER A 608 -3.41 -37.82 -4.05
C SER A 608 -2.90 -36.65 -4.88
N ALA A 609 -1.72 -36.76 -5.49
CA ALA A 609 -1.08 -35.72 -6.32
C ALA A 609 -1.06 -36.05 -7.83
N LEU A 610 -1.89 -37.00 -8.27
CA LEU A 610 -2.16 -37.34 -9.67
C LEU A 610 -3.60 -37.03 -10.03
#